data_AF-A0A4C1Z7L5-F1
#
_entry.id   AF-A0A4C1Z7L5-F1
#
_cell.length_a   1.000
_cell.length_b   1.000
_cell.length_c   1.000
_cell.angle_alpha   90.00
_cell.angle_beta   90.00
_cell.angle_gamma   90.00
#
_symmetry.space_group_name_H-M   'P 1'
#
loop_
_entity.id
_entity.type
_entity.pdbx_description
1 polymer ?
#
loop_
_entity_poly.entity_id
_entity_poly.type
_entity_poly.pdbx_seq_one_letter_code
_entity_poly.pdbx_strand_id
1 'polypeptide(L)'
;MSQRDQNISRWLEECDSDSEDQRDVPEIPNEDCSDVEDVPVDHVIDGECQSDSDIDVDELNEDVNNLPVDDDDLPVDDAASSDDDVPLARYRNYFGKNRFRWSSQAPVSRSRTLQHNIVCQPPGLKRNFRYVLNRNTVPIDIWQLFFTDDMLEVIVKHTNEKIRKIRPNYRSDMYSRPRSQMAQEEIYRCTMSKNRFETLLNCLRFDDASTRDERRSTDKAAPISELFDKLIQNCKEVCSIGSYTCIEMLVGFRGRCSFKMYMPKKPNKYGLKIMGLTDAKNGYLADGYLYLGKDSDSQGLPVEYQRLNKPTQAVLRLISSIEGTHRNVTVDNWFTSVELMNILKQKQLTLVGTLKKIKGKYPLNFCLAVIGKLALRFWIHV
;
A
#
# COMPACT_ATOMS: atom_id res chain seq x y z
N MET A 1 28.08 -15.12 44.15
CA MET A 1 26.96 -16.08 44.22
C MET A 1 25.68 -15.37 44.65
N SER A 2 25.07 -14.48 43.85
CA SER A 2 23.79 -13.86 44.26
C SER A 2 22.72 -14.94 44.41
N GLN A 3 21.76 -14.77 45.32
CA GLN A 3 20.59 -15.66 45.43
C GLN A 3 19.88 -15.84 44.07
N ARG A 4 19.99 -14.81 43.21
CA ARG A 4 19.50 -14.82 41.84
C ARG A 4 20.27 -15.80 40.94
N ASP A 5 21.58 -15.91 41.11
CA ASP A 5 22.44 -16.78 40.30
C ASP A 5 22.28 -18.25 40.71
N GLN A 6 22.09 -18.52 42.00
CA GLN A 6 21.80 -19.87 42.51
C GLN A 6 20.44 -20.39 42.02
N ASN A 7 19.45 -19.52 41.92
CA ASN A 7 18.16 -19.87 41.36
C ASN A 7 18.26 -20.15 39.84
N ILE A 8 19.11 -19.42 39.11
CA ILE A 8 19.31 -19.64 37.67
C ILE A 8 20.01 -20.99 37.41
N SER A 9 21.04 -21.35 38.19
CA SER A 9 21.71 -22.65 38.06
C SER A 9 20.77 -23.83 38.36
N ARG A 10 19.93 -23.72 39.40
CA ARG A 10 18.96 -24.77 39.74
C ARG A 10 17.92 -24.99 38.63
N TRP A 11 17.52 -23.92 37.93
CA TRP A 11 16.57 -24.01 36.81
C TRP A 11 17.16 -24.66 35.56
N LEU A 12 18.49 -24.61 35.40
CA LEU A 12 19.17 -25.24 34.26
C LEU A 12 19.36 -26.75 34.48
N GLU A 13 19.61 -27.18 35.71
CA GLU A 13 19.79 -28.60 36.05
C GLU A 13 18.47 -29.40 36.02
N GLU A 14 17.32 -28.78 36.30
CA GLU A 14 16.00 -29.43 36.22
C GLU A 14 15.49 -29.63 34.78
N CYS A 15 16.14 -29.05 33.76
CA CYS A 15 15.70 -29.14 32.36
C CYS A 15 16.32 -30.29 31.56
N ASP A 16 17.36 -30.95 32.07
CA ASP A 16 18.08 -32.03 31.36
C ASP A 16 17.60 -33.44 31.76
N SER A 17 16.71 -33.58 32.74
CA SER A 17 16.11 -34.85 33.13
C SER A 17 14.61 -34.83 32.84
N ASP A 18 14.20 -35.27 31.65
CA ASP A 18 13.00 -36.10 31.49
C ASP A 18 12.94 -36.67 30.07
N SER A 19 12.93 -37.99 30.04
CA SER A 19 13.14 -38.87 28.90
C SER A 19 11.91 -39.06 28.01
N GLU A 20 12.22 -39.49 26.79
CA GLU A 20 11.36 -39.91 25.68
C GLU A 20 10.18 -40.80 26.12
N ASP A 21 8.95 -40.44 25.68
CA ASP A 21 7.84 -41.37 25.65
C ASP A 21 6.95 -41.07 24.43
N GLN A 22 6.95 -42.00 23.47
CA GLN A 22 6.15 -41.99 22.23
C GLN A 22 4.75 -42.52 22.52
N ARG A 23 3.69 -41.71 22.47
CA ARG A 23 2.30 -42.21 22.31
C ARG A 23 1.38 -41.24 21.57
N ASP A 24 0.38 -41.86 20.95
CA ASP A 24 -0.47 -41.42 19.82
C ASP A 24 -1.26 -40.11 19.99
N VAL A 25 -1.48 -39.45 18.84
CA VAL A 25 -2.16 -38.15 18.67
C VAL A 25 -3.68 -38.33 18.55
N PRO A 26 -4.51 -37.69 19.40
CA PRO A 26 -5.93 -37.47 19.09
C PRO A 26 -6.14 -36.12 18.38
N GLU A 27 -6.95 -36.11 17.34
CA GLU A 27 -7.40 -34.89 16.64
C GLU A 27 -8.21 -33.98 17.56
N ILE A 28 -7.93 -32.67 17.54
CA ILE A 28 -8.64 -31.64 18.31
C ILE A 28 -9.54 -30.83 17.37
N PRO A 29 -10.81 -30.53 17.74
CA PRO A 29 -11.71 -29.70 16.92
C PRO A 29 -11.29 -28.22 16.92
N ASN A 30 -11.51 -27.55 15.79
CA ASN A 30 -11.34 -26.10 15.66
C ASN A 30 -12.46 -25.37 16.44
N GLU A 31 -12.12 -24.72 17.55
CA GLU A 31 -13.02 -23.74 18.18
C GLU A 31 -12.71 -22.32 17.70
N ASP A 32 -13.76 -21.74 17.13
CA ASP A 32 -13.86 -20.40 16.56
C ASP A 32 -13.73 -19.32 17.66
N CYS A 33 -12.98 -18.26 17.38
CA CYS A 33 -12.85 -17.11 18.27
C CYS A 33 -13.98 -16.11 17.94
N SER A 34 -15.17 -16.34 18.54
CA SER A 34 -16.31 -15.44 18.49
C SER A 34 -16.58 -14.83 19.86
N ASP A 35 -15.97 -13.68 20.13
CA ASP A 35 -16.45 -12.74 21.15
C ASP A 35 -16.82 -11.43 20.45
N VAL A 36 -18.06 -11.36 19.95
CA VAL A 36 -18.76 -10.09 19.69
C VAL A 36 -20.17 -10.32 20.20
N GLU A 37 -20.51 -9.67 21.31
CA GLU A 37 -21.88 -9.70 21.83
C GLU A 37 -22.83 -8.98 20.86
N ASP A 38 -23.97 -9.63 20.63
CA ASP A 38 -25.07 -9.19 19.78
C ASP A 38 -25.74 -7.93 20.34
N VAL A 39 -25.95 -6.95 19.47
CA VAL A 39 -26.91 -5.85 19.67
C VAL A 39 -28.02 -6.03 18.63
N PRO A 40 -29.31 -6.07 19.01
CA PRO A 40 -30.39 -6.33 18.06
C PRO A 40 -30.59 -5.09 17.18
N VAL A 41 -30.59 -5.28 15.86
CA VAL A 41 -30.98 -4.26 14.89
C VAL A 41 -32.32 -4.68 14.29
N ASP A 42 -33.37 -3.93 14.65
CA ASP A 42 -34.67 -4.01 14.02
C ASP A 42 -34.61 -3.56 12.54
N HIS A 43 -35.47 -4.23 11.76
CA HIS A 43 -35.72 -4.13 10.33
C HIS A 43 -35.46 -2.78 9.64
N VAL A 44 -34.58 -2.78 8.62
CA VAL A 44 -34.67 -1.86 7.46
C VAL A 44 -34.24 -2.57 6.16
N ILE A 45 -35.26 -2.97 5.40
CA ILE A 45 -35.42 -3.01 3.93
C ILE A 45 -34.14 -3.08 3.06
N ASP A 46 -34.03 -4.20 2.34
CA ASP A 46 -33.11 -4.42 1.22
C ASP A 46 -33.27 -3.33 0.15
N GLY A 47 -32.29 -2.45 0.05
CA GLY A 47 -32.11 -1.55 -1.09
C GLY A 47 -31.03 -2.11 -2.02
N GLU A 48 -31.46 -2.84 -3.03
CA GLU A 48 -30.63 -3.21 -4.18
C GLU A 48 -30.04 -1.94 -4.81
N CYS A 49 -28.72 -1.76 -4.77
CA CYS A 49 -28.03 -0.80 -5.63
C CYS A 49 -27.48 -1.53 -6.85
N GLN A 50 -28.38 -1.72 -7.82
CA GLN A 50 -28.07 -2.12 -9.18
C GLN A 50 -27.05 -1.13 -9.77
N SER A 51 -25.95 -1.67 -10.28
CA SER A 51 -25.03 -0.92 -11.12
C SER A 51 -25.62 -0.82 -12.53
N ASP A 52 -26.50 0.16 -12.73
CA ASP A 52 -27.01 0.52 -14.06
C ASP A 52 -25.93 1.22 -14.87
N SER A 53 -25.46 0.56 -15.93
CA SER A 53 -25.40 1.15 -17.27
C SER A 53 -25.17 0.06 -18.32
N ASP A 54 -26.17 -0.80 -18.52
CA ASP A 54 -26.40 -1.45 -19.81
C ASP A 54 -27.39 -0.57 -20.57
N ILE A 55 -26.91 0.07 -21.64
CA ILE A 55 -27.78 0.61 -22.69
C ILE A 55 -27.35 -0.13 -23.96
N ASP A 56 -28.20 -1.08 -24.33
CA ASP A 56 -28.27 -1.65 -25.67
C ASP A 56 -28.59 -0.55 -26.68
N VAL A 57 -27.81 -0.52 -27.76
CA VAL A 57 -28.32 -0.08 -29.05
C VAL A 57 -27.90 -1.14 -30.05
N ASP A 58 -28.91 -1.89 -30.46
CA ASP A 58 -28.90 -2.98 -31.42
C ASP A 58 -28.22 -2.65 -32.75
N GLU A 59 -27.77 -3.74 -33.36
CA GLU A 59 -27.76 -4.06 -34.81
C GLU A 59 -28.01 -2.90 -35.78
N LEU A 60 -27.07 -2.74 -36.72
CA LEU A 60 -27.32 -2.65 -38.17
C LEU A 60 -25.97 -2.48 -38.89
N ASN A 61 -25.49 -3.55 -39.51
CA ASN A 61 -24.97 -3.63 -40.88
C ASN A 61 -23.98 -4.79 -41.04
N GLU A 62 -24.54 -5.93 -41.43
CA GLU A 62 -23.89 -6.88 -42.32
C GLU A 62 -23.52 -6.19 -43.65
N ASP A 63 -22.50 -6.77 -44.30
CA ASP A 63 -22.12 -6.62 -45.71
C ASP A 63 -21.72 -5.23 -46.24
N VAL A 64 -20.41 -5.01 -46.39
CA VAL A 64 -19.83 -4.44 -47.64
C VAL A 64 -18.35 -4.89 -47.83
N ASN A 65 -18.14 -5.77 -48.83
CA ASN A 65 -16.98 -5.92 -49.73
C ASN A 65 -15.60 -6.31 -49.11
N ASN A 66 -15.10 -7.55 -49.25
CA ASN A 66 -14.67 -8.23 -50.48
C ASN A 66 -13.90 -7.32 -51.46
N LEU A 67 -12.57 -7.46 -51.52
CA LEU A 67 -11.65 -7.28 -52.68
C LEU A 67 -10.18 -7.34 -52.22
N PRO A 68 -9.21 -7.69 -53.10
CA PRO A 68 -8.60 -9.01 -53.21
C PRO A 68 -7.21 -9.12 -52.57
N VAL A 69 -6.80 -10.39 -52.44
CA VAL A 69 -5.46 -10.87 -52.14
C VAL A 69 -4.53 -10.51 -53.31
N ASP A 70 -3.44 -9.80 -53.03
CA ASP A 70 -2.24 -9.85 -53.86
C ASP A 70 -1.14 -10.53 -53.01
N ASP A 71 -0.88 -11.79 -53.37
CA ASP A 71 0.33 -12.52 -53.03
C ASP A 71 1.51 -11.84 -53.71
N ASP A 72 2.52 -11.44 -52.94
CA ASP A 72 3.90 -11.38 -53.43
C ASP A 72 4.87 -11.55 -52.24
N ASP A 73 5.49 -12.73 -52.26
CA ASP A 73 6.81 -13.12 -51.75
C ASP A 73 7.19 -12.90 -50.28
N LEU A 74 7.09 -14.03 -49.56
CA LEU A 74 7.75 -14.39 -48.32
C LEU A 74 9.29 -14.15 -48.34
N PRO A 75 9.91 -14.06 -47.16
CA PRO A 75 10.68 -15.23 -46.73
C PRO A 75 10.15 -15.81 -45.44
N VAL A 76 9.96 -17.13 -45.48
CA VAL A 76 9.73 -17.99 -44.34
C VAL A 76 10.97 -17.95 -43.46
N ASP A 77 10.82 -17.50 -42.21
CA ASP A 77 11.69 -17.94 -41.12
C ASP A 77 10.79 -18.50 -40.02
N ASP A 78 10.86 -19.82 -39.92
CA ASP A 78 10.30 -20.65 -38.86
C ASP A 78 10.89 -20.24 -37.50
N ALA A 79 10.05 -19.69 -36.63
CA ALA A 79 10.12 -19.92 -35.18
C ALA A 79 8.85 -19.40 -34.51
N ALA A 80 7.88 -20.31 -34.35
CA ALA A 80 6.90 -20.18 -33.28
C ALA A 80 7.66 -20.27 -31.94
N SER A 81 7.92 -19.11 -31.32
CA SER A 81 8.24 -19.02 -29.90
C SER A 81 7.40 -17.90 -29.30
N SER A 82 6.34 -18.30 -28.60
CA SER A 82 5.58 -17.47 -27.67
C SER A 82 6.51 -17.08 -26.52
N ASP A 83 7.29 -16.02 -26.70
CA ASP A 83 8.20 -15.49 -25.69
C ASP A 83 7.65 -14.13 -25.19
N ASP A 84 6.52 -14.20 -24.48
CA ASP A 84 5.85 -13.06 -23.81
C ASP A 84 6.61 -12.60 -22.53
N ASP A 85 7.80 -13.15 -22.24
CA ASP A 85 8.57 -12.89 -21.02
C ASP A 85 9.91 -12.15 -21.23
N VAL A 86 10.15 -11.55 -22.40
CA VAL A 86 11.36 -10.73 -22.60
C VAL A 86 11.17 -9.32 -21.99
N PRO A 87 12.02 -8.87 -21.05
CA PRO A 87 11.92 -7.54 -20.47
C PRO A 87 12.02 -6.46 -21.57
N LEU A 88 11.05 -5.53 -21.59
CA LEU A 88 10.97 -4.40 -22.51
C LEU A 88 12.25 -3.53 -22.55
N ALA A 89 13.17 -3.69 -21.60
CA ALA A 89 14.42 -2.95 -21.49
C ALA A 89 15.49 -3.29 -22.56
N ARG A 90 15.33 -4.36 -23.37
CA ARG A 90 16.40 -4.78 -24.31
C ARG A 90 16.45 -3.99 -25.62
N TYR A 91 15.39 -3.28 -26.02
CA TYR A 91 15.33 -2.60 -27.32
C TYR A 91 15.58 -1.09 -27.22
N ARG A 92 16.52 -0.58 -28.03
CA ARG A 92 16.78 0.87 -28.18
C ARG A 92 15.63 1.63 -28.85
N ASN A 93 14.83 0.94 -29.65
CA ASN A 93 13.71 1.50 -30.38
C ASN A 93 12.55 0.50 -30.42
N TYR A 94 11.32 1.00 -30.35
CA TYR A 94 10.08 0.24 -30.43
C TYR A 94 9.25 0.74 -31.61
N PHE A 95 8.49 -0.15 -32.23
CA PHE A 95 7.63 0.19 -33.35
C PHE A 95 6.17 0.07 -32.92
N GLY A 96 5.41 1.16 -33.06
CA GLY A 96 3.96 1.14 -32.90
C GLY A 96 3.28 0.39 -34.05
N LYS A 97 2.01 0.02 -33.89
CA LYS A 97 1.21 -0.67 -34.93
C LYS A 97 1.12 0.11 -36.26
N ASN A 98 1.32 1.43 -36.21
CA ASN A 98 1.44 2.32 -37.37
C ASN A 98 2.87 2.40 -37.94
N ARG A 99 3.76 1.47 -37.57
CA ARG A 99 5.20 1.49 -37.87
C ARG A 99 5.96 2.72 -37.34
N PHE A 100 5.36 3.48 -36.42
CA PHE A 100 6.01 4.65 -35.82
C PHE A 100 7.10 4.22 -34.85
N ARG A 101 8.32 4.75 -35.04
CA ARG A 101 9.51 4.41 -34.25
C ARG A 101 9.61 5.27 -33.00
N TRP A 102 9.44 4.65 -31.84
CA TRP A 102 9.68 5.22 -30.51
C TRP A 102 11.10 4.87 -30.06
N SER A 103 11.86 5.82 -29.52
CA SER A 103 13.19 5.56 -28.94
C SER A 103 13.09 5.43 -27.42
N SER A 104 13.75 4.45 -26.81
CA SER A 104 13.94 4.41 -25.34
C SER A 104 14.97 5.44 -24.87
N GLN A 105 15.84 5.90 -25.77
CA GLN A 105 16.79 6.96 -25.48
C GLN A 105 16.11 8.32 -25.63
N ALA A 106 16.14 9.09 -24.54
CA ALA A 106 15.71 10.48 -24.57
C ALA A 106 16.58 11.27 -25.57
N PRO A 107 15.99 12.14 -26.40
CA PRO A 107 16.76 12.98 -27.30
C PRO A 107 17.73 13.85 -26.51
N VAL A 108 18.94 14.04 -27.05
CA VAL A 108 19.97 14.87 -26.41
C VAL A 108 19.48 16.32 -26.41
N SER A 109 19.04 16.80 -25.25
CA SER A 109 18.61 18.18 -25.09
C SER A 109 19.81 19.11 -25.05
N ARG A 110 19.98 19.93 -26.10
CA ARG A 110 20.98 21.02 -26.12
C ARG A 110 20.49 22.30 -25.44
N SER A 111 19.22 22.32 -25.00
CA SER A 111 18.63 23.45 -24.30
C SER A 111 18.78 23.31 -22.78
N ARG A 112 18.99 24.46 -22.11
CA ARG A 112 18.95 24.55 -20.64
C ARG A 112 17.59 24.08 -20.14
N THR A 113 17.55 23.25 -19.10
CA THR A 113 16.31 22.87 -18.44
C THR A 113 15.54 24.13 -18.05
N LEU A 114 14.28 24.24 -18.50
CA LEU A 114 13.42 25.37 -18.17
C LEU A 114 13.32 25.51 -16.65
N GLN A 115 13.24 26.74 -16.14
CA GLN A 115 13.26 27.03 -14.71
C GLN A 115 12.18 26.25 -13.94
N HIS A 116 10.99 26.10 -14.53
CA HIS A 116 9.88 25.33 -13.95
C HIS A 116 10.08 23.81 -13.96
N ASN A 117 11.11 23.27 -14.62
CA ASN A 117 11.44 21.84 -14.63
C ASN A 117 12.59 21.52 -13.65
N ILE A 118 13.16 22.52 -12.98
CA ILE A 118 14.23 22.32 -12.00
C ILE A 118 13.57 21.94 -10.68
N VAL A 119 13.78 20.70 -10.24
CA VAL A 119 13.39 20.28 -8.89
C VAL A 119 14.35 20.93 -7.89
N CYS A 120 13.89 21.99 -7.22
CA CYS A 120 14.69 22.77 -6.28
C CYS A 120 15.03 22.03 -4.98
N GLN A 121 14.31 20.95 -4.67
CA GLN A 121 14.50 20.16 -3.45
C GLN A 121 15.05 18.77 -3.78
N PRO A 122 16.35 18.50 -3.48
CA PRO A 122 16.91 17.19 -3.73
C PRO A 122 16.18 16.13 -2.91
N PRO A 123 15.99 14.91 -3.44
CA PRO A 123 15.46 13.80 -2.67
C PRO A 123 16.40 13.40 -1.54
N GLY A 124 15.85 12.82 -0.48
CA GLY A 124 16.60 12.27 0.65
C GLY A 124 16.34 13.00 1.95
N LEU A 125 17.21 12.75 2.93
CA LEU A 125 17.03 13.24 4.29
C LEU A 125 16.99 14.78 4.33
N LYS A 126 15.91 15.34 4.90
CA LYS A 126 15.76 16.80 5.02
C LYS A 126 16.85 17.37 5.91
N ARG A 127 17.18 18.65 5.69
CA ARG A 127 18.31 19.32 6.35
C ARG A 127 18.32 19.15 7.87
N ASN A 128 17.14 19.25 8.50
CA ASN A 128 16.97 19.17 9.94
C ASN A 128 17.34 17.79 10.51
N PHE A 129 17.37 16.73 9.70
CA PHE A 129 17.68 15.37 10.13
C PHE A 129 19.08 14.92 9.68
N ARG A 130 19.81 15.73 8.90
CA ARG A 130 21.15 15.36 8.40
C ARG A 130 22.18 15.12 9.49
N TYR A 131 21.99 15.68 10.69
CA TYR A 131 22.86 15.43 11.84
C TYR A 131 22.92 13.94 12.23
N VAL A 132 21.87 13.20 11.92
CA VAL A 132 21.75 11.76 12.21
C VAL A 132 22.74 10.97 11.36
N LEU A 133 23.10 11.45 10.17
CA LEU A 133 24.06 10.81 9.25
C LEU A 133 25.48 11.30 9.55
N ASN A 134 26.18 10.57 10.41
CA ASN A 134 27.58 10.74 10.78
C ASN A 134 28.34 9.40 10.67
N ARG A 135 29.63 9.39 10.98
CA ARG A 135 30.47 8.18 10.85
C ARG A 135 30.06 7.03 11.77
N ASN A 136 29.32 7.33 12.83
CA ASN A 136 28.88 6.38 13.85
C ASN A 136 27.40 6.00 13.69
N THR A 137 26.71 6.48 12.65
CA THR A 137 25.30 6.16 12.44
C THR A 137 25.11 4.67 12.23
N VAL A 138 24.24 4.10 13.04
CA VAL A 138 23.79 2.72 12.91
C VAL A 138 22.35 2.69 12.39
N PRO A 139 21.90 1.58 11.77
CA PRO A 139 20.55 1.49 11.21
C PRO A 139 19.42 1.83 12.19
N ILE A 140 19.62 1.58 13.48
CA ILE A 140 18.64 1.89 14.53
C ILE A 140 18.41 3.40 14.69
N ASP A 141 19.44 4.24 14.50
CA ASP A 141 19.30 5.70 14.60
C ASP A 141 18.36 6.25 13.52
N ILE A 142 18.40 5.63 12.33
CA ILE A 142 17.52 5.98 11.21
C ILE A 142 16.11 5.47 11.47
N TRP A 143 15.97 4.26 12.02
CA TRP A 143 14.67 3.67 12.35
C TRP A 143 13.91 4.48 13.41
N GLN A 144 14.63 5.02 14.41
CA GLN A 144 14.07 5.85 15.47
C GLN A 144 13.51 7.20 14.97
N LEU A 145 13.89 7.63 13.76
CA LEU A 145 13.25 8.80 13.13
C LEU A 145 11.80 8.54 12.72
N PHE A 146 11.43 7.27 12.52
CA PHE A 146 10.09 6.86 12.12
C PHE A 146 9.27 6.32 13.30
N PHE A 147 9.93 5.59 14.20
CA PHE A 147 9.36 5.06 15.43
C PHE A 147 10.01 5.74 16.63
N THR A 148 9.37 6.79 17.12
CA THR A 148 9.87 7.57 18.26
C THR A 148 9.64 6.83 19.58
N ASP A 149 10.40 7.20 20.61
CA ASP A 149 10.23 6.61 21.95
C ASP A 149 8.79 6.78 22.46
N ASP A 150 8.14 7.93 22.22
CA ASP A 150 6.73 8.15 22.56
C ASP A 150 5.79 7.12 21.91
N MET A 151 6.05 6.74 20.65
CA MET A 151 5.27 5.72 19.95
C MET A 151 5.48 4.36 20.62
N LEU A 152 6.73 4.03 20.99
CA LEU A 152 7.06 2.77 21.66
C LEU A 152 6.46 2.72 23.07
N GLU A 153 6.45 3.82 23.80
CA GLU A 153 5.83 3.93 25.12
C GLU A 153 4.33 3.64 25.07
N VAL A 154 3.62 4.16 24.06
CA VAL A 154 2.20 3.85 23.83
C VAL A 154 1.99 2.36 23.60
N ILE A 155 2.82 1.74 22.75
CA ILE A 155 2.75 0.30 22.47
C ILE A 155 2.99 -0.51 23.74
N VAL A 156 4.05 -0.19 24.48
CA VAL A 156 4.43 -0.89 25.71
C VAL A 156 3.34 -0.74 26.77
N LYS A 157 2.81 0.46 26.98
CA LYS A 157 1.76 0.75 27.96
C LYS A 157 0.52 -0.12 27.72
N HIS A 158 -0.06 -0.03 26.52
CA HIS A 158 -1.35 -0.68 26.23
C HIS A 158 -1.21 -2.19 26.01
N THR A 159 -0.06 -2.65 25.51
CA THR A 159 0.26 -4.10 25.47
C THR A 159 0.34 -4.66 26.89
N ASN A 160 1.00 -3.97 27.82
CA ASN A 160 1.08 -4.41 29.21
C ASN A 160 -0.30 -4.41 29.90
N GLU A 161 -1.17 -3.43 29.62
CA GLU A 161 -2.56 -3.43 30.10
C GLU A 161 -3.33 -4.68 29.62
N LYS A 162 -3.18 -5.06 28.34
CA LYS A 162 -3.82 -6.26 27.80
C LYS A 162 -3.25 -7.54 28.42
N ILE A 163 -1.94 -7.62 28.62
CA ILE A 163 -1.29 -8.76 29.32
C ILE A 163 -1.84 -8.90 30.74
N ARG A 164 -1.97 -7.80 31.50
CA ARG A 164 -2.51 -7.83 32.87
C ARG A 164 -3.94 -8.37 32.91
N LYS A 165 -4.78 -7.99 31.93
CA LYS A 165 -6.16 -8.49 31.81
C LYS A 165 -6.23 -9.97 31.47
N ILE A 166 -5.33 -10.48 30.63
CA ILE A 166 -5.32 -11.87 30.19
C ILE A 166 -4.65 -12.81 31.20
N ARG A 167 -3.68 -12.32 31.98
CA ARG A 167 -2.87 -13.11 32.92
C ARG A 167 -3.65 -14.08 33.83
N PRO A 168 -4.83 -13.72 34.39
CA PRO A 168 -5.61 -14.65 35.22
C PRO A 168 -6.01 -15.93 34.49
N ASN A 169 -6.27 -15.84 33.18
CA ASN A 169 -6.77 -16.95 32.36
C ASN A 169 -5.67 -17.97 31.98
N TYR A 170 -4.40 -17.61 32.18
CA TYR A 170 -3.24 -18.41 31.75
C TYR A 170 -2.40 -18.98 32.91
N ARG A 171 -2.85 -18.81 34.17
CA ARG A 171 -2.16 -19.34 35.35
C ARG A 171 -2.19 -20.88 35.44
N SER A 172 -3.00 -21.57 34.64
CA SER A 172 -3.22 -23.02 34.76
C SER A 172 -2.64 -23.88 33.63
N ASP A 173 -2.19 -23.31 32.50
CA ASP A 173 -2.06 -24.08 31.25
C ASP A 173 -0.68 -23.97 30.55
N MET A 174 0.29 -23.31 31.20
CA MET A 174 1.60 -23.05 30.60
C MET A 174 2.53 -24.29 30.55
N TYR A 175 2.18 -25.36 31.26
CA TYR A 175 2.99 -26.59 31.33
C TYR A 175 2.50 -27.73 30.41
N SER A 176 1.37 -27.56 29.70
CA SER A 176 0.68 -28.69 29.06
C SER A 176 0.73 -28.71 27.53
N ARG A 177 1.33 -27.69 26.87
CA ARG A 177 1.33 -27.63 25.40
C ARG A 177 2.55 -28.36 24.83
N PRO A 178 2.35 -29.40 24.00
CA PRO A 178 3.46 -30.12 23.38
C PRO A 178 4.29 -29.16 22.52
N ARG A 179 5.61 -29.29 22.65
CA ARG A 179 6.61 -28.49 21.97
C ARG A 179 6.58 -28.83 20.47
N SER A 180 5.70 -28.19 19.71
CA SER A 180 5.67 -28.35 18.25
C SER A 180 7.07 -28.03 17.71
N GLN A 181 7.73 -29.02 17.12
CA GLN A 181 9.09 -28.94 16.62
C GLN A 181 9.10 -28.16 15.29
N MET A 182 8.74 -26.88 15.32
CA MET A 182 9.08 -26.00 14.21
C MET A 182 10.59 -25.76 14.29
N ALA A 183 11.31 -26.09 13.21
CA ALA A 183 12.70 -25.72 13.01
C ALA A 183 12.83 -24.20 12.93
N GLN A 184 12.75 -23.53 14.07
CA GLN A 184 13.11 -22.12 14.19
C GLN A 184 14.62 -22.03 14.16
N GLU A 185 15.17 -21.22 13.24
CA GLU A 185 16.59 -20.86 13.18
C GLU A 185 17.08 -20.44 14.56
N GLU A 186 18.29 -20.87 14.95
CA GLU A 186 18.85 -20.66 16.29
C GLU A 186 18.83 -19.19 16.73
N ILE A 187 18.94 -18.26 15.77
CA ILE A 187 18.90 -16.81 15.96
C ILE A 187 17.64 -16.37 16.74
N TYR A 188 16.48 -16.96 16.45
CA TYR A 188 15.23 -16.58 17.13
C TYR A 188 15.18 -17.08 18.58
N ARG A 189 15.73 -18.27 18.83
CA ARG A 189 15.78 -18.87 20.19
C ARG A 189 16.67 -18.07 21.12
N CYS A 190 17.76 -17.50 20.60
CA CYS A 190 18.65 -16.60 21.34
C CYS A 190 17.98 -15.25 21.68
N THR A 191 16.89 -14.87 20.99
CA THR A 191 16.20 -13.60 21.23
C THR A 191 15.10 -13.74 22.28
N MET A 192 14.17 -14.69 22.12
CA MET A 192 13.12 -14.98 23.11
C MET A 192 12.50 -16.36 22.90
N SER A 193 11.85 -16.90 23.94
CA SER A 193 11.11 -18.16 23.82
C SER A 193 9.89 -18.02 22.91
N LYS A 194 9.52 -19.11 22.21
CA LYS A 194 8.30 -19.19 21.38
C LYS A 194 7.06 -18.75 22.15
N ASN A 195 6.88 -19.24 23.38
CA ASN A 195 5.71 -18.91 24.22
C ASN A 195 5.65 -17.41 24.53
N ARG A 196 6.80 -16.78 24.80
CA ARG A 196 6.86 -15.33 25.01
C ARG A 196 6.50 -14.56 23.74
N PHE A 197 7.05 -14.96 22.60
CA PHE A 197 6.76 -14.34 21.30
C PHE A 197 5.26 -14.41 20.98
N GLU A 198 4.64 -15.59 21.07
CA GLU A 198 3.21 -15.78 20.80
C GLU A 198 2.33 -14.97 21.77
N THR A 199 2.71 -14.92 23.05
CA THR A 199 2.00 -14.10 24.05
C THR A 199 2.05 -12.63 23.69
N LEU A 200 3.23 -12.10 23.33
CA LEU A 200 3.40 -10.71 22.94
C LEU A 200 2.63 -10.40 21.65
N LEU A 201 2.71 -11.29 20.65
CA LEU A 201 2.00 -11.13 19.38
C LEU A 201 0.49 -11.03 19.58
N ASN A 202 -0.09 -11.86 20.45
CA ASN A 202 -1.53 -11.85 20.75
C ASN A 202 -1.97 -10.63 21.59
N CYS A 203 -1.06 -10.13 22.43
CA CYS A 203 -1.35 -9.02 23.34
C CYS A 203 -0.99 -7.63 22.81
N LEU A 204 -0.32 -7.53 21.66
CA LEU A 204 0.13 -6.25 21.11
C LEU A 204 -1.03 -5.28 20.90
N ARG A 205 -0.94 -4.07 21.45
CA ARG A 205 -1.96 -3.01 21.34
C ARG A 205 -1.31 -1.65 21.07
N PHE A 206 -2.04 -0.77 20.40
CA PHE A 206 -1.54 0.52 19.92
C PHE A 206 -2.37 1.72 20.40
N ASP A 207 -3.40 1.48 21.22
CA ASP A 207 -4.35 2.49 21.68
C ASP A 207 -4.93 2.15 23.07
N ASP A 208 -5.57 3.15 23.69
CA ASP A 208 -6.30 2.97 24.93
C ASP A 208 -7.64 2.25 24.68
N ALA A 209 -7.77 1.06 25.25
CA ALA A 209 -8.97 0.24 25.13
C ALA A 209 -10.20 0.85 25.84
N SER A 210 -10.01 1.71 26.84
CA SER A 210 -11.11 2.29 27.62
C SER A 210 -11.90 3.35 26.85
N THR A 211 -11.24 4.08 25.95
CA THR A 211 -11.86 5.14 25.12
C THR A 211 -12.19 4.66 23.70
N ARG A 212 -11.78 3.44 23.35
CA ARG A 212 -11.85 2.93 21.98
C ARG A 212 -13.27 2.88 21.42
N ASP A 213 -14.23 2.45 22.21
CA ASP A 213 -15.60 2.26 21.70
C ASP A 213 -16.30 3.59 21.40
N GLU A 214 -16.00 4.63 22.17
CA GLU A 214 -16.40 6.00 21.85
C GLU A 214 -15.72 6.49 20.55
N ARG A 215 -14.40 6.31 20.43
CA ARG A 215 -13.64 6.71 19.23
C ARG A 215 -14.07 5.96 17.97
N ARG A 216 -14.52 4.71 18.08
CA ARG A 216 -15.01 3.91 16.94
C ARG A 216 -16.23 4.49 16.26
N SER A 217 -17.01 5.31 16.95
CA SER A 217 -18.16 6.00 16.36
C SER A 217 -17.76 6.95 15.23
N THR A 218 -16.58 7.56 15.33
CA THR A 218 -16.04 8.52 14.36
C THR A 218 -14.90 7.95 13.53
N ASP A 219 -14.09 7.06 14.11
CA ASP A 219 -12.92 6.46 13.49
C ASP A 219 -12.93 4.92 13.58
N LYS A 220 -13.26 4.29 12.45
CA LYS A 220 -13.25 2.81 12.34
C LYS A 220 -11.88 2.19 12.59
N ALA A 221 -10.80 2.95 12.38
CA ALA A 221 -9.42 2.54 12.61
C ALA A 221 -8.86 3.01 13.96
N ALA A 222 -9.72 3.42 14.91
CA ALA A 222 -9.35 3.81 16.27
C ALA A 222 -8.29 2.91 16.97
N PRO A 223 -8.26 1.58 16.75
CA PRO A 223 -7.20 0.72 17.33
C PRO A 223 -5.77 1.00 16.85
N ILE A 224 -5.56 1.76 15.77
CA ILE A 224 -4.25 1.97 15.14
C ILE A 224 -4.04 3.38 14.58
N SER A 225 -5.11 4.14 14.34
CA SER A 225 -5.09 5.43 13.65
C SER A 225 -4.08 6.41 14.24
N GLU A 226 -4.07 6.61 15.55
CA GLU A 226 -3.14 7.54 16.21
C GLU A 226 -1.67 7.19 15.96
N LEU A 227 -1.31 5.90 16.05
CA LEU A 227 0.05 5.44 15.77
C LEU A 227 0.38 5.57 14.28
N PHE A 228 -0.57 5.23 13.42
CA PHE A 228 -0.42 5.33 11.97
C PHE A 228 -0.21 6.79 11.54
N ASP A 229 -1.00 7.72 12.06
CA ASP A 229 -0.90 9.15 11.76
C ASP A 229 0.44 9.73 12.23
N LYS A 230 0.93 9.33 13.42
CA LYS A 230 2.28 9.67 13.88
C LYS A 230 3.37 9.15 12.94
N LEU A 231 3.26 7.88 12.50
CA LEU A 231 4.20 7.31 11.54
C LEU A 231 4.20 8.08 10.21
N ILE A 232 3.02 8.39 9.68
CA ILE A 232 2.88 9.16 8.44
C ILE A 232 3.44 10.58 8.61
N GLN A 233 3.21 11.21 9.77
CA GLN A 233 3.77 12.53 10.06
C GLN A 233 5.30 12.49 10.07
N ASN A 234 5.90 11.47 10.69
CA ASN A 234 7.35 11.28 10.66
C ASN A 234 7.86 11.06 9.23
N CYS A 235 7.16 10.26 8.42
CA CYS A 235 7.48 10.08 7.00
C CYS A 235 7.46 11.39 6.22
N LYS A 236 6.49 12.27 6.48
CA LYS A 236 6.42 13.60 5.85
C LYS A 236 7.60 14.46 6.23
N GLU A 237 8.04 14.41 7.48
CA GLU A 237 9.05 15.30 8.03
C GLU A 237 10.48 14.88 7.67
N VAL A 238 10.78 13.58 7.76
CA VAL A 238 12.14 13.06 7.70
C VAL A 238 12.76 13.22 6.32
N CYS A 239 12.05 12.85 5.26
CA CYS A 239 12.62 12.76 3.90
C CYS A 239 11.86 13.63 2.89
N SER A 240 12.56 14.14 1.89
CA SER A 240 11.99 14.69 0.67
C SER A 240 12.00 13.63 -0.44
N ILE A 241 10.90 13.54 -1.18
CA ILE A 241 10.82 12.68 -2.36
C ILE A 241 11.51 13.29 -3.59
N GLY A 242 11.65 12.49 -4.63
CA GLY A 242 12.23 12.83 -5.93
C GLY A 242 11.20 13.38 -6.92
N SER A 243 11.63 13.53 -8.17
CA SER A 243 10.84 14.22 -9.20
C SER A 243 9.56 13.49 -9.60
N TYR A 244 9.49 12.18 -9.37
CA TYR A 244 8.41 11.31 -9.83
C TYR A 244 7.78 10.62 -8.64
N THR A 245 6.45 10.69 -8.57
CA THR A 245 5.66 10.16 -7.45
C THR A 245 4.57 9.24 -7.96
N CYS A 246 4.19 8.27 -7.15
CA CYS A 246 3.11 7.33 -7.43
C CYS A 246 2.06 7.40 -6.32
N ILE A 247 0.81 7.08 -6.67
CA ILE A 247 -0.30 7.04 -5.73
C ILE A 247 -0.93 5.64 -5.73
N GLU A 248 -1.23 5.12 -4.53
CA GLU A 248 -1.91 3.85 -4.19
C GLU A 248 -1.00 2.73 -3.64
N MET A 249 -1.44 2.09 -2.55
CA MET A 249 -0.86 0.89 -1.95
C MET A 249 -1.95 -0.06 -1.43
N LEU A 250 -1.70 -1.37 -1.50
CA LEU A 250 -2.59 -2.40 -0.92
C LEU A 250 -1.79 -3.34 -0.02
N VAL A 251 -2.23 -3.46 1.24
CA VAL A 251 -1.68 -4.42 2.19
C VAL A 251 -2.58 -5.65 2.25
N GLY A 252 -2.06 -6.81 1.87
CA GLY A 252 -2.83 -8.05 1.86
C GLY A 252 -3.33 -8.42 3.26
N PHE A 253 -4.63 -8.68 3.40
CA PHE A 253 -5.26 -8.99 4.68
C PHE A 253 -6.53 -9.82 4.47
N ARG A 254 -6.64 -10.94 5.18
CA ARG A 254 -7.78 -11.87 5.06
C ARG A 254 -8.70 -11.91 6.27
N GLY A 255 -8.32 -11.32 7.40
CA GLY A 255 -9.11 -11.33 8.62
C GLY A 255 -10.43 -10.56 8.53
N ARG A 256 -11.20 -10.57 9.63
CA ARG A 256 -12.43 -9.78 9.77
C ARG A 256 -12.04 -8.33 10.06
N CYS A 257 -12.43 -7.42 9.18
CA CYS A 257 -12.23 -5.98 9.32
C CYS A 257 -13.32 -5.26 8.50
N SER A 258 -13.94 -4.24 9.09
CA SER A 258 -15.08 -3.53 8.49
C SER A 258 -14.73 -2.71 7.24
N PHE A 259 -13.45 -2.38 7.05
CA PHE A 259 -12.94 -1.62 5.90
C PHE A 259 -11.98 -2.44 5.02
N LYS A 260 -12.09 -3.77 5.07
CA LYS A 260 -11.40 -4.66 4.12
C LYS A 260 -11.95 -4.43 2.72
N MET A 261 -11.05 -4.31 1.73
CA MET A 261 -11.40 -4.12 0.33
C MET A 261 -11.08 -5.34 -0.52
N TYR A 262 -11.89 -5.55 -1.56
CA TYR A 262 -11.64 -6.50 -2.63
C TYR A 262 -11.11 -5.78 -3.88
N MET A 263 -9.97 -6.22 -4.39
CA MET A 263 -9.32 -5.72 -5.60
C MET A 263 -8.92 -6.89 -6.51
N PRO A 264 -9.78 -7.30 -7.46
CA PRO A 264 -9.61 -8.54 -8.22
C PRO A 264 -8.33 -8.60 -9.05
N LYS A 265 -7.81 -7.45 -9.48
CA LYS A 265 -6.62 -7.33 -10.33
C LYS A 265 -5.29 -7.36 -9.57
N LYS A 266 -5.31 -7.37 -8.23
CA LYS A 266 -4.10 -7.40 -7.40
C LYS A 266 -3.77 -8.85 -6.98
N PRO A 267 -2.49 -9.20 -6.79
CA PRO A 267 -2.09 -10.56 -6.39
C PRO A 267 -2.80 -11.03 -5.11
N ASN A 268 -2.83 -10.15 -4.09
CA ASN A 268 -3.69 -10.32 -2.92
C ASN A 268 -5.02 -9.61 -3.17
N LYS A 269 -6.05 -10.38 -3.54
CA LYS A 269 -7.37 -9.82 -3.89
C LYS A 269 -8.09 -9.16 -2.72
N TYR A 270 -7.76 -9.53 -1.48
CA TYR A 270 -8.35 -8.94 -0.27
C TYR A 270 -7.28 -8.25 0.57
N GLY A 271 -7.59 -7.05 1.05
CA GLY A 271 -6.63 -6.31 1.86
C GLY A 271 -7.15 -5.01 2.45
N LEU A 272 -6.27 -4.35 3.19
CA LEU A 272 -6.47 -2.99 3.68
C LEU A 272 -5.89 -2.04 2.64
N LYS A 273 -6.72 -1.14 2.12
CA LYS A 273 -6.30 -0.15 1.13
C LYS A 273 -5.66 1.03 1.86
N ILE A 274 -4.43 1.35 1.46
CA ILE A 274 -3.70 2.52 1.95
C ILE A 274 -3.49 3.44 0.76
N MET A 275 -4.08 4.63 0.85
CA MET A 275 -3.83 5.68 -0.12
C MET A 275 -2.49 6.30 0.25
N GLY A 276 -1.43 6.01 -0.50
CA GLY A 276 -0.07 6.46 -0.20
C GLY A 276 0.53 7.24 -1.35
N LEU A 277 1.22 8.34 -1.04
CA LEU A 277 2.12 9.06 -1.94
C LEU A 277 3.52 8.49 -1.79
N THR A 278 4.04 7.86 -2.83
CA THR A 278 5.37 7.22 -2.81
C THR A 278 6.30 7.83 -3.83
N ASP A 279 7.60 7.79 -3.56
CA ASP A 279 8.62 8.08 -4.55
C ASP A 279 8.72 6.92 -5.55
N ALA A 280 8.62 7.23 -6.85
CA ALA A 280 8.56 6.21 -7.89
C ALA A 280 9.90 5.46 -8.10
N LYS A 281 11.02 6.04 -7.67
CA LYS A 281 12.37 5.49 -7.90
C LYS A 281 12.84 4.63 -6.73
N ASN A 282 12.60 5.08 -5.49
CA ASN A 282 13.10 4.39 -4.29
C ASN A 282 11.98 3.76 -3.42
N GLY A 283 10.71 3.97 -3.74
CA GLY A 283 9.57 3.39 -3.02
C GLY A 283 9.28 4.02 -1.66
N TYR A 284 9.92 5.13 -1.31
CA TYR A 284 9.70 5.81 -0.03
C TYR A 284 8.26 6.33 0.10
N LEU A 285 7.60 6.00 1.21
CA LEU A 285 6.27 6.53 1.55
C LEU A 285 6.40 7.92 2.15
N ALA A 286 5.90 8.94 1.47
CA ALA A 286 5.97 10.34 1.90
C ALA A 286 4.73 10.82 2.63
N ASP A 287 3.57 10.32 2.23
CA ASP A 287 2.27 10.60 2.84
C ASP A 287 1.39 9.37 2.69
N GLY A 288 0.41 9.20 3.55
CA GLY A 288 -0.61 8.19 3.35
C GLY A 288 -1.75 8.27 4.36
N TYR A 289 -2.86 7.63 4.01
CA TYR A 289 -3.99 7.43 4.93
C TYR A 289 -4.64 6.07 4.69
N LEU A 290 -5.27 5.54 5.74
CA LEU A 290 -6.10 4.35 5.65
C LEU A 290 -7.42 4.69 4.96
N TYR A 291 -7.79 3.93 3.93
CA TYR A 291 -9.10 4.07 3.31
C TYR A 291 -10.14 3.27 4.11
N LEU A 292 -11.03 3.97 4.81
CA LEU A 292 -12.02 3.40 5.74
C LEU A 292 -13.43 3.28 5.15
N GLY A 293 -13.53 3.46 3.82
CA GLY A 293 -14.79 3.48 3.07
C GLY A 293 -15.17 4.88 2.61
N LYS A 294 -16.48 5.09 2.42
CA LYS A 294 -17.05 6.34 1.92
C LYS A 294 -16.55 7.54 2.73
N ASP A 295 -16.20 8.59 2.02
CA ASP A 295 -15.75 9.90 2.55
C ASP A 295 -14.34 9.96 3.16
N SER A 296 -13.60 8.86 3.18
CA SER A 296 -12.17 8.86 3.54
C SER A 296 -11.39 9.87 2.70
N ASP A 297 -11.58 9.88 1.38
CA ASP A 297 -10.78 10.71 0.46
C ASP A 297 -10.95 12.23 0.69
N SER A 298 -12.09 12.66 1.25
CA SER A 298 -12.43 14.07 1.52
C SER A 298 -11.91 14.59 2.87
N GLN A 299 -11.52 13.72 3.80
CA GLN A 299 -11.19 14.16 5.16
C GLN A 299 -9.97 15.09 5.17
N GLY A 300 -10.08 16.18 5.95
CA GLY A 300 -9.03 17.20 6.04
C GLY A 300 -8.96 18.14 4.84
N LEU A 301 -9.76 17.94 3.80
CA LEU A 301 -9.81 18.87 2.66
C LEU A 301 -10.74 20.06 2.94
N PRO A 302 -10.41 21.25 2.41
CA PRO A 302 -11.33 22.38 2.34
C PRO A 302 -12.67 22.04 1.68
N VAL A 303 -13.74 22.73 2.08
CA VAL A 303 -15.12 22.46 1.64
C VAL A 303 -15.28 22.52 0.12
N GLU A 304 -14.55 23.42 -0.54
CA GLU A 304 -14.52 23.55 -1.99
C GLU A 304 -14.02 22.28 -2.69
N TYR A 305 -13.06 21.57 -2.10
CA TYR A 305 -12.50 20.35 -2.67
C TYR A 305 -13.34 19.11 -2.35
N GLN A 306 -14.17 19.15 -1.30
CA GLN A 306 -15.09 18.05 -0.97
C GLN A 306 -16.20 17.84 -2.02
N ARG A 307 -16.43 18.82 -2.90
CA ARG A 307 -17.38 18.74 -4.02
C ARG A 307 -16.80 18.11 -5.30
N LEU A 308 -15.47 17.95 -5.36
CA LEU A 308 -14.78 17.37 -6.53
C LEU A 308 -15.04 15.88 -6.63
N ASN A 309 -14.58 15.25 -7.72
CA ASN A 309 -14.67 13.79 -7.83
C ASN A 309 -13.82 13.10 -6.75
N LYS A 310 -14.28 11.97 -6.21
CA LYS A 310 -13.56 11.21 -5.16
C LYS A 310 -12.09 10.88 -5.51
N PRO A 311 -11.75 10.47 -6.75
CA PRO A 311 -10.35 10.28 -7.12
C PRO A 311 -9.52 11.57 -7.04
N THR A 312 -10.12 12.71 -7.40
CA THR A 312 -9.47 14.02 -7.30
C THR A 312 -9.23 14.39 -5.84
N GLN A 313 -10.24 14.19 -4.97
CA GLN A 313 -10.11 14.37 -3.52
C GLN A 313 -8.95 13.54 -2.96
N ALA A 314 -8.88 12.26 -3.33
CA ALA A 314 -7.85 11.36 -2.84
C ALA A 314 -6.43 11.82 -3.17
N VAL A 315 -6.22 12.34 -4.39
CA VAL A 315 -4.93 12.90 -4.81
C VAL A 315 -4.64 14.19 -4.05
N LEU A 316 -5.60 15.11 -3.97
CA LEU A 316 -5.44 16.40 -3.28
C LEU A 316 -5.09 16.22 -1.79
N ARG A 317 -5.67 15.22 -1.13
CA ARG A 317 -5.37 14.90 0.26
C ARG A 317 -3.89 14.53 0.46
N LEU A 318 -3.27 13.87 -0.52
CA LEU A 318 -1.89 13.37 -0.45
C LEU A 318 -0.82 14.36 -0.91
N ILE A 319 -1.14 15.23 -1.88
CA ILE A 319 -0.12 16.05 -2.54
C ILE A 319 0.20 17.36 -1.80
N SER A 320 -0.47 17.64 -0.68
CA SER A 320 -0.33 18.89 0.08
C SER A 320 1.13 19.25 0.39
N SER A 321 1.95 18.26 0.72
CA SER A 321 3.38 18.42 1.05
C SER A 321 4.30 18.74 -0.14
N ILE A 322 3.81 18.57 -1.38
CA ILE A 322 4.61 18.74 -2.61
C ILE A 322 4.07 19.82 -3.54
N GLU A 323 3.04 20.57 -3.14
CA GLU A 323 2.55 21.72 -3.91
C GLU A 323 3.68 22.74 -4.16
N GLY A 324 3.71 23.37 -5.34
CA GLY A 324 4.75 24.34 -5.67
C GLY A 324 6.13 23.76 -6.02
N THR A 325 6.28 22.43 -6.08
CA THR A 325 7.59 21.78 -6.30
C THR A 325 7.86 21.35 -7.73
N HIS A 326 6.89 21.51 -8.64
CA HIS A 326 6.99 21.07 -10.04
C HIS A 326 7.25 19.57 -10.23
N ARG A 327 6.92 18.76 -9.22
CA ARG A 327 7.01 17.30 -9.29
C ARG A 327 5.95 16.71 -10.22
N ASN A 328 6.23 15.49 -10.67
CA ASN A 328 5.31 14.70 -11.46
C ASN A 328 4.56 13.71 -10.55
N VAL A 329 3.24 13.73 -10.68
CA VAL A 329 2.31 12.81 -10.04
C VAL A 329 1.88 11.79 -11.07
N THR A 330 2.31 10.55 -10.87
CA THR A 330 1.91 9.40 -11.68
C THR A 330 0.77 8.67 -10.98
N VAL A 331 -0.35 8.49 -11.68
CA VAL A 331 -1.55 7.86 -11.13
C VAL A 331 -2.10 6.79 -12.06
N ASP A 332 -2.84 5.84 -11.47
CA ASP A 332 -3.62 4.88 -12.26
C ASP A 332 -4.85 5.55 -12.92
N ASN A 333 -5.45 4.86 -13.87
CA ASN A 333 -6.57 5.29 -14.66
C ASN A 333 -7.75 5.83 -13.83
N TRP A 334 -8.02 5.22 -12.69
CA TRP A 334 -9.13 5.63 -11.82
C TRP A 334 -9.01 7.08 -11.33
N PHE A 335 -7.78 7.59 -11.23
CA PHE A 335 -7.48 8.96 -10.78
C PHE A 335 -7.39 9.97 -11.92
N THR A 336 -7.11 9.52 -13.15
CA THR A 336 -6.83 10.44 -14.26
C THR A 336 -8.10 11.15 -14.73
N SER A 337 -8.15 12.47 -14.57
CA SER A 337 -9.24 13.30 -15.07
C SER A 337 -8.73 14.68 -15.52
N VAL A 338 -9.49 15.35 -16.41
CA VAL A 338 -9.21 16.74 -16.81
C VAL A 338 -9.34 17.70 -15.63
N GLU A 339 -10.29 17.44 -14.73
CA GLU A 339 -10.46 18.18 -13.47
C GLU A 339 -9.17 18.15 -12.63
N LEU A 340 -8.65 16.95 -12.37
CA LEU A 340 -7.41 16.78 -11.61
C LEU A 340 -6.22 17.46 -12.31
N MET A 341 -6.10 17.30 -13.63
CA MET A 341 -5.02 17.91 -14.42
C MET A 341 -4.97 19.43 -14.26
N ASN A 342 -6.13 20.09 -14.35
CA ASN A 342 -6.22 21.55 -14.23
C ASN A 342 -5.84 22.02 -12.82
N ILE A 343 -6.31 21.32 -11.79
CA ILE A 343 -5.99 21.66 -10.40
C ILE A 343 -4.49 21.46 -10.11
N LEU A 344 -3.90 20.35 -10.58
CA LEU A 344 -2.47 20.10 -10.41
C LEU A 344 -1.62 21.14 -11.13
N LYS A 345 -2.03 21.59 -12.32
CA LYS A 345 -1.36 22.68 -13.04
C LYS A 345 -1.35 23.97 -12.22
N GLN A 346 -2.47 24.33 -11.58
CA GLN A 346 -2.55 25.49 -10.68
C GLN A 346 -1.66 25.33 -9.44
N LYS A 347 -1.54 24.11 -8.91
CA LYS A 347 -0.65 23.76 -7.79
C LYS A 347 0.82 23.55 -8.19
N GLN A 348 1.17 23.90 -9.44
CA GLN A 348 2.51 23.75 -9.99
C GLN A 348 3.02 22.30 -9.91
N LEU A 349 2.17 21.35 -10.29
CA LEU A 349 2.45 19.93 -10.40
C LEU A 349 2.08 19.44 -11.79
N THR A 350 2.66 18.32 -12.21
CA THR A 350 2.33 17.68 -13.49
C THR A 350 1.68 16.33 -13.26
N LEU A 351 0.76 15.94 -14.14
CA LEU A 351 0.04 14.67 -14.06
C LEU A 351 0.49 13.74 -15.18
N VAL A 352 0.77 12.49 -14.86
CA VAL A 352 0.89 11.39 -15.82
C VAL A 352 -0.05 10.28 -15.37
N GLY A 353 -0.85 9.77 -16.29
CA GLY A 353 -1.76 8.68 -15.99
C GLY A 353 -2.29 8.06 -17.26
N THR A 354 -2.85 6.86 -17.11
CA THR A 354 -3.58 6.23 -18.22
C THR A 354 -5.00 6.80 -18.26
N LEU A 355 -5.60 6.89 -19.44
CA LEU A 355 -6.98 7.32 -19.61
C LEU A 355 -7.83 6.14 -20.07
N LYS A 356 -9.00 5.96 -19.45
CA LYS A 356 -10.00 5.00 -19.91
C LYS A 356 -10.54 5.50 -21.23
N LYS A 357 -10.54 4.64 -22.25
CA LYS A 357 -11.23 4.92 -23.52
C LYS A 357 -12.71 5.06 -23.22
N ILE A 358 -13.27 6.26 -23.44
CA ILE A 358 -14.70 6.52 -23.35
C ILE A 358 -15.14 6.96 -24.75
N LYS A 359 -16.09 6.22 -25.34
CA LYS A 359 -16.63 6.50 -26.67
C LYS A 359 -17.23 7.93 -26.68
N GLY A 360 -16.82 8.77 -27.62
CA GLY A 360 -17.36 10.13 -27.83
C GLY A 360 -16.76 11.27 -26.98
N LYS A 361 -15.99 11.01 -25.92
CA LYS A 361 -15.40 12.09 -25.08
C LYS A 361 -14.06 12.64 -25.58
N TYR A 362 -13.35 11.88 -26.39
CA TYR A 362 -12.02 12.25 -26.88
C TYR A 362 -12.02 12.24 -28.40
N PRO A 363 -11.36 13.19 -29.07
CA PRO A 363 -11.23 13.15 -30.52
C PRO A 363 -10.60 11.81 -30.94
N LEU A 364 -11.05 11.23 -32.06
CA LEU A 364 -10.56 9.93 -32.56
C LEU A 364 -9.03 9.86 -32.66
N ASN A 365 -8.37 11.00 -32.95
CA ASN A 365 -6.92 11.14 -33.00
C ASN A 365 -6.22 10.91 -31.64
N PHE A 366 -6.90 11.13 -30.51
CA PHE A 366 -6.38 10.84 -29.17
C PHE A 366 -6.57 9.36 -28.79
N CYS A 367 -7.57 8.67 -29.36
CA CYS A 367 -7.81 7.26 -29.09
C CYS A 367 -6.77 6.34 -29.72
N LEU A 368 -6.14 6.74 -30.83
CA LEU A 368 -5.11 5.96 -31.52
C LEU A 368 -3.79 5.86 -30.73
N ALA A 369 -3.51 6.81 -29.83
CA ALA A 369 -2.32 6.80 -28.97
C ALA A 369 -2.45 5.88 -27.73
N VAL A 370 -3.65 5.31 -27.47
CA VAL A 370 -3.94 4.49 -26.28
C VAL A 370 -3.77 2.97 -26.55
N ILE A 371 -3.29 2.58 -27.74
CA ILE A 371 -3.05 1.16 -28.05
C ILE A 371 -1.62 0.78 -27.62
N GLY A 372 -1.53 0.33 -26.36
CA GLY A 372 -0.29 -0.12 -25.72
C GLY A 372 -0.10 0.61 -24.40
N LYS A 373 0.40 -0.06 -23.36
CA LYS A 373 0.72 0.51 -22.04
C LYS A 373 1.79 1.62 -22.15
N LEU A 374 1.43 2.78 -22.69
CA LEU A 374 2.28 3.95 -22.84
C LEU A 374 1.63 5.09 -22.08
N ALA A 375 2.31 5.52 -21.03
CA ALA A 375 2.01 6.72 -20.29
C ALA A 375 2.03 7.93 -21.26
N LEU A 376 0.88 8.55 -21.46
CA LEU A 376 0.79 9.79 -22.24
C LEU A 376 1.39 10.93 -21.41
N ARG A 377 2.58 11.39 -21.81
CA ARG A 377 3.14 12.67 -21.39
C ARG A 377 2.40 13.77 -22.16
N PHE A 378 1.35 14.34 -21.60
CA PHE A 378 0.74 15.53 -22.18
C PHE A 378 1.51 16.78 -21.74
N TRP A 379 2.25 17.38 -22.67
CA TRP A 379 2.63 18.78 -22.63
C TRP A 379 1.55 19.58 -23.35
N ILE A 380 0.59 20.14 -22.61
CA ILE A 380 -0.31 21.15 -23.17
C ILE A 380 0.34 22.51 -22.91
N HIS A 381 1.02 23.05 -23.93
CA HIS A 381 1.30 24.48 -24.03
C HIS A 381 -0.02 25.20 -24.29
N VAL A 382 -0.40 26.07 -23.36
CA VAL A 382 -1.19 27.27 -23.66
C VAL A 382 -0.36 28.44 -23.19
#